data_AF-A0A7V9F3D6-F1
#
_entry.id   AF-A0A7V9F3D6-F1
#
_cell.length_a   1.000
_cell.length_b   1.000
_cell.length_c   1.000
_cell.angle_alpha   90.00
_cell.angle_beta   90.00
_cell.angle_gamma   90.00
#
_symmetry.space_group_name_H-M   'P 1'
#
loop_
_entity.id
_entity.type
_entity.pdbx_description
1 polymer ?
#
loop_
_entity_poly.entity_id
_entity_poly.type
_entity_poly.pdbx_seq_one_letter_code
_entity_poly.pdbx_strand_id
1 'polypeptide(L)' 'MMVARAVWRFLVDLLIGDDPKIAAIVVLVLLGGAGALVTGIAGPLVVLTCGAVTLMVGFALSLTLDFARGR' A
#
# COMPACT_ATOMS: atom_id res chain seq x y z
N MET A 1 20.90 -6.16 0.80
CA MET A 1 20.46 -6.17 2.23
C MET A 1 19.56 -5.00 2.62
N MET A 2 19.74 -3.78 2.07
CA MET A 2 18.87 -2.63 2.39
C MET A 2 17.40 -2.83 1.96
N VAL A 3 17.16 -3.30 0.73
CA VAL A 3 15.80 -3.47 0.19
C VAL A 3 15.01 -4.50 1.01
N ALA A 4 15.60 -5.66 1.32
CA ALA A 4 14.95 -6.68 2.14
C ALA A 4 14.58 -6.17 3.55
N ARG A 5 15.44 -5.33 4.15
CA ARG A 5 15.15 -4.68 5.44
C ARG A 5 14.02 -3.66 5.34
N ALA A 6 13.98 -2.86 4.27
CA ALA A 6 12.91 -1.90 4.02
C ALA A 6 11.55 -2.59 3.79
N VAL A 7 11.55 -3.67 3.01
CA VAL A 7 10.35 -4.50 2.79
C VAL A 7 9.88 -5.15 4.08
N TRP A 8 10.79 -5.70 4.88
CA TRP A 8 10.44 -6.27 6.19
C TRP A 8 9.83 -5.22 7.12
N ARG A 9 10.42 -4.04 7.19
CA ARG A 9 9.94 -2.92 8.02
C ARG A 9 8.55 -2.46 7.59
N PHE A 10 8.31 -2.35 6.28
CA PHE A 10 6.98 -2.09 5.74
C PHE A 10 5.96 -3.17 6.06
N LEU A 11 6.33 -4.44 5.96
CA LEU A 11 5.44 -5.54 6.33
C LEU A 11 5.09 -5.51 7.82
N VAL A 12 6.06 -5.18 8.67
CA VAL A 12 5.85 -4.99 10.11
C VAL A 12 4.95 -3.78 10.37
N ASP A 13 5.22 -2.63 9.74
CA ASP A 13 4.41 -1.41 9.88
C ASP A 13 2.98 -1.63 9.36
N LEU A 14 2.81 -2.40 8.29
CA LEU A 14 1.53 -2.79 7.70
C LEU A 14 0.74 -3.74 8.62
N LEU A 15 1.42 -4.71 9.24
CA LEU A 15 0.79 -5.74 10.08
C LEU A 15 0.45 -5.20 11.49
N ILE A 16 1.32 -4.36 12.04
CA ILE A 16 1.17 -3.76 13.38
C ILE A 16 0.34 -2.47 13.31
N GLY A 17 0.26 -1.82 12.15
CA GLY A 17 -0.48 -0.56 11.96
C GLY A 17 0.23 0.65 12.54
N ASP A 18 1.56 0.59 12.72
CA ASP A 18 2.36 1.60 13.41
C ASP A 18 2.56 2.87 12.55
N ASP A 19 2.46 2.75 11.22
CA ASP A 19 2.48 3.91 10.30
C ASP A 19 1.06 4.26 9.78
N PRO A 20 0.47 5.39 10.22
CA PRO A 20 -0.87 5.81 9.81
C PRO A 20 -0.98 6.12 8.32
N LYS A 21 0.12 6.43 7.62
CA LYS A 21 0.10 6.69 6.17
C LYS A 21 -0.10 5.41 5.38
N ILE A 22 0.61 4.35 5.77
CA ILE A 22 0.52 3.03 5.13
C ILE A 22 -0.87 2.44 5.42
N ALA A 23 -1.34 2.53 6.66
CA ALA A 23 -2.68 2.10 7.04
C ALA A 23 -3.77 2.81 6.21
N ALA A 24 -3.69 4.12 6.04
CA ALA A 24 -4.66 4.88 5.25
C ALA A 24 -4.69 4.45 3.77
N ILE A 25 -3.51 4.22 3.16
CA ILE A 25 -3.41 3.77 1.76
C ILE A 25 -4.04 2.38 1.60
N VAL A 26 -3.78 1.47 2.54
CA VAL A 26 -4.32 0.11 2.49
C VAL A 26 -5.83 0.10 2.63
N VAL A 27 -6.37 0.89 3.56
CA VAL A 27 -7.82 1.06 3.73
C VAL A 27 -8.45 1.65 2.47
N LEU A 28 -7.83 2.67 1.86
CA LEU A 28 -8.33 3.25 0.61
C LEU A 28 -8.32 2.25 -0.55
N VAL A 29 -7.27 1.44 -0.68
CA VAL A 29 -7.19 0.39 -1.70
C VAL A 29 -8.24 -0.69 -1.48
N LEU A 30 -8.44 -1.14 -0.24
CA LEU A 30 -9.44 -2.15 0.09
C LEU A 30 -10.87 -1.64 -0.15
N LEU A 31 -11.19 -0.42 0.31
CA LEU A 31 -12.51 0.18 0.11
C LEU A 31 -12.78 0.49 -1.37
N GLY A 32 -11.80 1.06 -2.08
CA GLY A 32 -11.91 1.33 -3.51
C GLY A 32 -12.06 0.05 -4.34
N GLY A 33 -11.28 -0.98 -4.03
CA GLY A 33 -11.37 -2.27 -4.70
C GLY A 33 -12.68 -3.00 -4.42
N ALA A 34 -13.15 -3.00 -3.17
CA ALA A 34 -14.44 -3.55 -2.80
C ALA A 34 -15.59 -2.81 -3.52
N GLY A 35 -15.55 -1.47 -3.57
CA GLY A 35 -16.54 -0.67 -4.29
C GLY A 35 -16.57 -0.97 -5.78
N ALA A 36 -15.41 -1.11 -6.43
CA ALA A 36 -15.30 -1.44 -7.86
C ALA A 36 -15.83 -2.85 -8.19
N LEU A 37 -15.61 -3.82 -7.29
CA LEU A 37 -16.14 -5.18 -7.41
C LEU A 37 -17.67 -5.20 -7.25
N VAL A 38 -18.21 -4.53 -6.24
CA VAL A 38 -19.66 -4.49 -5.96
C VAL A 38 -20.43 -3.79 -7.07
N THR A 39 -19.86 -2.73 -7.64
CA THR A 39 -20.48 -1.97 -8.74
C THR A 39 -20.31 -2.62 -10.11
N GLY A 40 -19.49 -3.69 -10.21
CA GLY A 40 -19.21 -4.38 -11.47
C GLY A 40 -18.43 -3.56 -12.50
N ILE A 41 -17.89 -2.40 -12.10
CA ILE A 41 -17.17 -1.47 -13.00
C ILE A 41 -15.85 -2.08 -13.49
N ALA A 42 -15.25 -2.98 -12.70
CA ALA A 42 -13.99 -3.63 -13.03
C ALA A 42 -14.04 -5.13 -12.69
N GLY A 43 -13.41 -5.94 -13.53
CA GLY A 43 -13.23 -7.37 -13.26
C GLY A 43 -12.28 -7.62 -12.08
N PRO A 44 -12.37 -8.78 -11.39
CA PRO A 44 -11.57 -9.07 -10.21
C PRO A 44 -10.06 -8.93 -10.42
N LEU A 45 -9.60 -9.29 -11.61
CA LEU A 45 -8.19 -9.25 -12.00
C LEU A 45 -7.67 -7.81 -12.14
N VAL A 46 -8.52 -6.89 -12.61
CA VAL A 46 -8.23 -5.45 -12.71
C VAL A 46 -8.14 -4.83 -11.32
N VAL A 47 -9.07 -5.17 -10.42
CA VAL A 47 -9.05 -4.68 -9.04
C VAL A 47 -7.80 -5.16 -8.29
N LEU A 48 -7.42 -6.44 -8.46
CA LEU A 48 -6.21 -6.99 -7.87
C LEU A 48 -4.94 -6.31 -8.38
N THR A 49 -4.82 -6.13 -9.70
CA THR A 49 -3.64 -5.50 -10.31
C THR A 49 -3.53 -4.02 -9.95
N CYS A 50 -4.63 -3.26 -10.05
CA CYS A 50 -4.64 -1.86 -9.64
C CYS A 50 -4.34 -1.71 -8.15
N GLY A 51 -4.96 -2.52 -7.29
CA GLY A 51 -4.71 -2.48 -5.85
C GLY A 51 -3.25 -2.78 -5.50
N ALA A 52 -2.66 -3.80 -6.12
CA ALA A 52 -1.24 -4.13 -5.94
C ALA A 52 -0.31 -2.99 -6.40
N VAL A 53 -0.61 -2.35 -7.54
CA VAL A 53 0.16 -1.19 -8.03
C VAL A 53 0.03 -0.01 -7.07
N THR A 54 -1.18 0.31 -6.60
CA THR A 54 -1.40 1.41 -5.66
C THR A 54 -0.67 1.19 -4.33
N LEU A 55 -0.65 -0.04 -3.81
CA LEU A 55 0.12 -0.39 -2.63
C LEU A 55 1.64 -0.24 -2.85
N MET A 56 2.15 -0.69 -4.00
CA MET A 56 3.56 -0.53 -4.35
C MET A 56 3.97 0.94 -4.49
N VAL A 57 3.12 1.76 -5.12
CA VAL A 57 3.35 3.21 -5.22
C VAL A 57 3.30 3.87 -3.85
N GLY A 58 2.33 3.50 -3.00
CA GLY A 58 2.22 3.99 -1.63
C GLY A 58 3.45 3.64 -0.80
N PHE A 59 3.95 2.42 -0.92
CA PHE A 59 5.18 1.99 -0.27
C PHE A 59 6.40 2.79 -0.75
N ALA A 60 6.56 2.94 -2.06
CA ALA A 60 7.65 3.71 -2.64
C ALA A 60 7.62 5.17 -2.16
N LEU A 61 6.44 5.81 -2.14
CA LEU A 61 6.26 7.16 -1.62
C LEU A 61 6.60 7.26 -0.13
N SER A 62 6.20 6.28 0.68
CA SER A 62 6.54 6.26 2.11
C SER A 62 8.06 6.23 2.32
N LEU A 63 8.75 5.32 1.62
CA LEU A 63 10.22 5.26 1.66
C LEU A 63 10.86 6.58 1.23
N THR A 64 10.37 7.16 0.13
CA THR A 64 10.92 8.42 -0.40
C THR A 64 10.74 9.57 0.60
N LEU A 65 9.59 9.62 1.28
CA LEU A 65 9.30 10.61 2.33
C LEU A 65 10.15 10.41 3.59
N ASP A 66 10.47 9.18 3.95
CA ASP A 66 11.34 8.89 5.10
C ASP A 66 12.80 9.28 4.80
N PHE A 67 13.31 8.94 3.61
CA PHE A 67 14.61 9.40 3.16
C PHE A 67 14.69 10.93 3.05
N ALA A 68 13.66 11.59 2.53
CA ALA A 68 13.60 13.04 2.44
C ALA A 68 13.53 13.73 3.82
N ARG A 69 12.98 13.06 4.83
CA ARG A 69 12.92 13.54 6.22
C ARG A 69 14.15 13.17 7.05
N GLY A 70 15.16 12.50 6.46
CA GLY A 70 16.42 12.16 7.13
C GLY A 70 16.30 11.12 8.24
N ARG A 71 15.31 10.21 8.17
CA ARG A 71 15.14 9.08 9.10
C ARG A 71 15.58 7.76 8.48
#